data_AF-A0A6M7WT51-F1
#
_entry.id   AF-A0A6M7WT51-F1
#
_cell.length_a   1.000
_cell.length_b   1.000
_cell.length_c   1.000
_cell.angle_alpha   90.00
_cell.angle_beta   90.00
_cell.angle_gamma   90.00
#
_symmetry.space_group_name_H-M   'P 1'
#
loop_
_entity.id
_entity.type
_entity.pdbx_description
1 polymer ?
#
loop_
_entity_poly.entity_id
_entity_poly.type
_entity_poly.pdbx_seq_one_letter_code
_entity_poly.pdbx_strand_id
1 'polypeptide(L)'
;MRKLEAGVSESSKGGPLLPGGEIDKAAADLLRQMLGGPATAIGNSLADGWGGLVGDRLREWRTRNFANGLHKTAEHLKRMGVSFNKMKALPGGEMYELFENLSKQDDPLLSELWASLTANALTPDNGISAERGFTEALKNLGPAEARLLKYLFDLASEYDRVFAAQRSIGDGQSTITEAQHELLYGAYHEKRIEMGRELIKNIDRQRLPHSISAVISLGLVTVIPDRGQRIGARVEMHSSLAAIDSDELERQLAQIRNLAAGISPKPNELALKVMQTAVANHHSLFIETPIQLSDFGKRLMYACHQTAETPSKNSAN
;
A
#
# COMPACT_ATOMS: atom_id res chain seq x y z
N MET A 1 31.28 -63.62 11.35
CA MET A 1 30.04 -64.01 10.65
C MET A 1 29.02 -62.90 10.81
N ARG A 2 28.46 -62.43 9.69
CA ARG A 2 27.59 -61.26 9.53
C ARG A 2 26.19 -61.48 10.12
N LYS A 3 25.60 -60.45 10.73
CA LYS A 3 24.17 -60.11 10.60
C LYS A 3 24.04 -58.58 10.63
N LEU A 4 23.79 -58.01 9.44
CA LEU A 4 23.29 -56.66 9.25
C LEU A 4 21.81 -56.82 8.91
N GLU A 5 20.93 -56.36 9.79
CA GLU A 5 19.50 -56.23 9.52
C GLU A 5 19.26 -54.86 8.91
N ALA A 6 18.89 -54.83 7.64
CA ALA A 6 18.44 -53.64 6.94
C ALA A 6 16.93 -53.52 7.12
N GLY A 7 16.50 -52.50 7.86
CA GLY A 7 15.11 -52.06 7.91
C GLY A 7 14.73 -51.38 6.61
N VAL A 8 13.84 -52.02 5.85
CA VAL A 8 13.16 -51.43 4.69
C VAL A 8 12.00 -50.61 5.21
N SER A 9 12.07 -49.27 5.09
CA SER A 9 10.92 -48.41 5.36
C SER A 9 10.00 -48.37 4.15
N GLU A 10 8.73 -48.70 4.35
CA GLU A 10 7.66 -48.60 3.36
C GLU A 10 7.53 -47.19 2.78
N SER A 11 7.77 -47.14 1.47
CA SER A 11 7.41 -46.05 0.57
C SER A 11 5.88 -45.85 0.57
N SER A 12 5.43 -44.70 1.07
CA SER A 12 4.02 -44.31 1.01
C SER A 12 3.62 -43.97 -0.43
N LYS A 13 2.55 -44.61 -0.89
CA LYS A 13 1.92 -44.50 -2.22
C LYS A 13 1.70 -43.03 -2.65
N GLY A 14 2.06 -42.77 -3.91
CA GLY A 14 2.07 -41.44 -4.53
C GLY A 14 0.71 -40.78 -4.64
N GLY A 15 0.55 -39.66 -3.94
CA GLY A 15 -0.22 -38.52 -4.43
C GLY A 15 0.67 -37.60 -5.29
N PRO A 16 0.09 -36.68 -6.07
CA PRO A 16 0.86 -35.73 -6.86
C PRO A 16 1.83 -34.96 -5.93
N LEU A 17 3.13 -35.12 -6.17
CA LEU A 17 4.18 -34.36 -5.49
C LEU A 17 3.98 -32.89 -5.85
N LEU A 18 3.43 -32.13 -4.90
CA LEU A 18 3.54 -30.68 -4.91
C LEU A 18 5.04 -30.36 -4.66
N PRO A 19 5.71 -29.65 -5.59
CA PRO A 19 7.11 -29.31 -5.43
C PRO A 19 7.24 -28.29 -4.28
N GLY A 20 7.83 -28.75 -3.17
CA GLY A 20 7.90 -28.04 -1.89
C GLY A 20 7.26 -28.90 -0.80
N GLY A 21 8.05 -29.78 -0.19
CA GLY A 21 7.61 -30.74 0.85
C GLY A 21 7.05 -30.11 2.13
N GLU A 22 6.97 -28.79 2.20
CA GLU A 22 6.38 -28.05 3.31
C GLU A 22 5.51 -26.92 2.74
N ILE A 23 4.35 -27.28 2.19
CA ILE A 23 3.22 -26.35 2.37
C ILE A 23 3.09 -26.24 3.89
N ASP A 24 3.45 -25.08 4.43
CA ASP A 24 3.34 -24.83 5.86
C ASP A 24 1.95 -25.28 6.30
N LYS A 25 1.90 -26.06 7.38
CA LYS A 25 0.67 -26.51 8.03
C LYS A 25 -0.37 -25.38 8.12
N ALA A 26 0.07 -24.15 8.36
CA ALA A 26 -0.78 -22.96 8.37
C ALA A 26 -1.51 -22.70 7.04
N ALA A 27 -0.83 -22.78 5.89
CA ALA A 27 -1.43 -22.60 4.58
C ALA A 27 -2.38 -23.76 4.22
N ALA A 28 -2.02 -24.99 4.59
CA ALA A 28 -2.87 -26.16 4.39
C ALA A 28 -4.16 -26.10 5.23
N ASP A 29 -4.06 -25.68 6.50
CA ASP A 29 -5.19 -25.55 7.40
C ASP A 29 -6.12 -24.39 6.98
N LEU A 30 -5.55 -23.26 6.53
CA LEU A 30 -6.30 -22.16 5.92
C LEU A 30 -7.12 -22.63 4.71
N LEU A 31 -6.49 -23.35 3.77
CA LEU A 31 -7.18 -23.90 2.60
C LEU A 31 -8.30 -24.88 2.95
N ARG A 32 -8.05 -25.81 3.88
CA ARG A 32 -9.06 -26.77 4.35
C ARG A 32 -10.27 -26.07 4.92
N GLN A 33 -10.05 -25.05 5.73
CA GLN A 33 -11.12 -24.30 6.36
C GLN A 33 -11.94 -23.48 5.35
N MET A 34 -11.28 -22.88 4.36
CA MET A 34 -11.97 -22.07 3.34
C MET A 34 -12.78 -22.90 2.35
N LEU A 35 -12.33 -24.12 2.04
CA LEU A 35 -12.92 -24.96 1.00
C LEU A 35 -13.80 -26.09 1.56
N GLY A 36 -13.93 -26.19 2.89
CA GLY A 36 -14.87 -27.11 3.56
C GLY A 36 -14.60 -28.60 3.30
N GLY A 37 -13.38 -28.99 2.91
CA GLY A 37 -13.07 -30.34 2.46
C GLY A 37 -11.61 -30.77 2.64
N PRO A 38 -11.30 -32.08 2.46
CA PRO A 38 -9.95 -32.61 2.61
C PRO A 38 -9.00 -32.04 1.55
N ALA A 39 -7.80 -31.65 1.97
CA ALA A 39 -6.77 -30.99 1.14
C ALA A 39 -6.44 -31.71 -0.20
N THR A 40 -6.67 -33.01 -0.27
CA THR A 40 -6.45 -33.84 -1.47
C THR A 40 -7.46 -33.62 -2.59
N ALA A 41 -8.72 -33.31 -2.28
CA ALA A 41 -9.72 -32.98 -3.31
C ALA A 41 -9.44 -31.62 -3.97
N ILE A 42 -8.89 -30.71 -3.18
CA ILE A 42 -8.56 -29.33 -3.56
C ILE A 42 -7.33 -29.27 -4.47
N GLY A 43 -6.31 -30.09 -4.19
CA GLY A 43 -5.14 -30.22 -5.07
C GLY A 43 -5.52 -30.60 -6.49
N ASN A 44 -6.55 -31.42 -6.68
CA ASN A 44 -7.05 -31.81 -7.99
C ASN A 44 -7.90 -30.70 -8.65
N SER A 45 -8.79 -30.02 -7.93
CA SER A 45 -9.59 -28.93 -8.52
C SER A 45 -8.77 -27.68 -8.86
N LEU A 46 -7.78 -27.33 -8.04
CA LEU A 46 -6.82 -26.27 -8.36
C LEU A 46 -5.88 -26.70 -9.49
N ALA A 47 -5.47 -27.97 -9.53
CA ALA A 47 -4.70 -28.51 -10.65
C ALA A 47 -5.48 -28.46 -11.98
N ASP A 48 -6.75 -28.80 -11.97
CA ASP A 48 -7.57 -28.92 -13.17
C ASP A 48 -8.08 -27.54 -13.66
N GLY A 49 -8.44 -26.64 -12.74
CA GLY A 49 -8.92 -25.29 -13.08
C GLY A 49 -7.82 -24.34 -13.57
N TRP A 50 -6.57 -24.58 -13.17
CA TRP A 50 -5.42 -23.71 -13.49
C TRP A 50 -4.38 -24.36 -14.39
N GLY A 51 -4.54 -25.66 -14.68
CA GLY A 51 -3.58 -26.52 -15.37
C GLY A 51 -3.96 -26.91 -16.80
N GLY A 52 -4.94 -26.24 -17.41
CA GLY A 52 -5.23 -26.44 -18.83
C GLY A 52 -4.09 -25.93 -19.72
N LEU A 53 -3.17 -26.82 -20.11
CA LEU A 53 -2.26 -26.69 -21.28
C LEU A 53 -1.13 -25.65 -21.24
N VAL A 54 -0.71 -25.15 -20.08
CA VAL A 54 0.54 -24.34 -19.99
C VAL A 54 1.55 -25.04 -19.09
N GLY A 55 2.72 -25.36 -19.67
CA GLY A 55 3.67 -26.37 -19.19
C GLY A 55 4.04 -26.34 -17.71
N ASP A 56 4.41 -27.52 -17.19
CA ASP A 56 4.63 -27.86 -15.78
C ASP A 56 5.36 -26.79 -14.95
N ARG A 57 6.31 -26.06 -15.53
CA ARG A 57 7.07 -25.01 -14.84
C ARG A 57 6.21 -23.82 -14.41
N LEU A 58 5.27 -23.37 -15.26
CA LEU A 58 4.41 -22.24 -14.89
C LEU A 58 3.44 -22.64 -13.78
N ARG A 59 2.94 -23.88 -13.85
CA ARG A 59 2.09 -24.46 -12.81
C ARG A 59 2.83 -24.56 -11.48
N GLU A 60 4.05 -25.10 -11.48
CA GLU A 60 4.91 -25.15 -10.29
C GLU A 60 5.14 -23.76 -9.71
N TRP A 61 5.49 -22.78 -10.56
CA TRP A 61 5.71 -21.39 -10.15
C TRP A 61 4.45 -20.77 -9.49
N ARG A 62 3.26 -20.88 -10.10
CA ARG A 62 2.01 -20.38 -9.52
C ARG A 62 1.65 -21.08 -8.22
N THR A 63 1.85 -22.39 -8.16
CA THR A 63 1.54 -23.19 -6.97
C THR A 63 2.42 -22.73 -5.80
N ARG A 64 3.70 -22.50 -6.04
CA ARG A 64 4.63 -21.98 -5.03
C ARG A 64 4.24 -20.58 -4.57
N ASN A 65 3.95 -19.67 -5.50
CA ASN A 65 3.55 -18.30 -5.17
C ASN A 65 2.23 -18.27 -4.38
N PHE A 66 1.26 -19.11 -4.76
CA PHE A 66 0.01 -19.26 -4.04
C PHE A 66 0.22 -19.78 -2.62
N ALA A 67 1.01 -20.84 -2.44
CA ALA A 67 1.34 -21.38 -1.12
C ALA A 67 2.03 -20.34 -0.22
N ASN A 68 3.00 -19.60 -0.77
CA ASN A 68 3.67 -18.51 -0.07
C ASN A 68 2.71 -17.40 0.34
N GLY A 69 1.80 -17.00 -0.57
CA GLY A 69 0.77 -16.01 -0.29
C GLY A 69 -0.21 -16.44 0.79
N LEU A 70 -0.62 -17.72 0.79
CA LEU A 70 -1.49 -18.28 1.82
C LEU A 70 -0.80 -18.35 3.18
N HIS A 71 0.48 -18.71 3.22
CA HIS A 71 1.26 -18.68 4.45
C HIS A 71 1.29 -17.26 5.05
N LYS A 72 1.57 -16.23 4.23
CA LYS A 72 1.49 -14.83 4.66
C LYS A 72 0.09 -14.43 5.13
N THR A 73 -0.95 -14.88 4.42
CA THR A 73 -2.35 -14.64 4.80
C THR A 73 -2.66 -15.24 6.18
N ALA A 74 -2.18 -16.46 6.45
CA ALA A 74 -2.32 -17.11 7.74
C ALA A 74 -1.57 -16.37 8.85
N GLU A 75 -0.34 -15.91 8.59
CA GLU A 75 0.42 -15.08 9.53
C GLU A 75 -0.30 -13.76 9.85
N HIS A 76 -0.90 -13.13 8.84
CA HIS A 76 -1.74 -11.95 9.00
C HIS A 76 -2.98 -12.22 9.85
N LEU A 77 -3.72 -13.30 9.61
CA LEU A 77 -4.87 -13.69 10.44
C LEU A 77 -4.47 -13.95 11.89
N LYS A 78 -3.33 -14.62 12.10
CA LYS A 78 -2.77 -14.90 13.41
C LYS A 78 -2.41 -13.61 14.16
N ARG A 79 -1.79 -12.63 13.50
CA ARG A 79 -1.51 -11.30 14.10
C ARG A 79 -2.79 -10.55 14.49
N MET A 80 -3.88 -10.75 13.75
CA MET A 80 -5.20 -10.18 14.07
C MET A 80 -5.95 -10.95 15.17
N GLY A 81 -5.38 -12.05 15.70
CA GLY A 81 -6.07 -12.91 16.66
C GLY A 81 -7.28 -13.65 16.07
N VAL A 82 -7.37 -13.76 14.73
CA VAL A 82 -8.44 -14.45 14.03
C VAL A 82 -8.08 -15.92 13.91
N SER A 83 -8.81 -16.77 14.62
CA SER A 83 -8.70 -18.22 14.45
C SER A 83 -9.37 -18.67 13.16
N PHE A 84 -8.82 -19.70 12.50
CA PHE A 84 -9.34 -20.17 11.21
C PHE A 84 -10.84 -20.53 11.25
N ASN A 85 -11.31 -21.13 12.35
CA ASN A 85 -12.72 -21.47 12.54
C ASN A 85 -13.67 -20.25 12.68
N LYS A 86 -13.14 -19.03 12.85
CA LYS A 86 -13.91 -17.78 12.95
C LYS A 86 -13.82 -16.93 11.69
N MET A 87 -13.15 -17.41 10.64
CA MET A 87 -13.07 -16.68 9.38
C MET A 87 -14.45 -16.55 8.74
N LYS A 88 -14.70 -15.38 8.15
CA LYS A 88 -15.85 -15.15 7.29
C LYS A 88 -15.67 -15.90 5.97
N ALA A 89 -16.73 -16.59 5.52
CA ALA A 89 -16.76 -17.15 4.17
C ALA A 89 -16.88 -16.04 3.13
N LEU A 90 -16.02 -16.06 2.12
CA LEU A 90 -16.08 -15.14 0.99
C LEU A 90 -16.99 -15.72 -0.11
N PRO A 91 -17.75 -14.88 -0.84
CA PRO A 91 -18.40 -15.30 -2.07
C PRO A 91 -17.37 -15.91 -3.04
N GLY A 92 -17.75 -16.97 -3.75
CA GLY A 92 -16.82 -17.73 -4.59
C GLY A 92 -16.08 -16.88 -5.62
N GLY A 93 -16.73 -15.85 -6.19
CA GLY A 93 -16.09 -14.92 -7.12
C GLY A 93 -14.99 -14.07 -6.49
N GLU A 94 -15.23 -13.51 -5.30
CA GLU A 94 -14.23 -12.72 -4.56
C GLU A 94 -13.05 -13.59 -4.12
N MET A 95 -13.33 -14.78 -3.61
CA MET A 95 -12.30 -15.75 -3.22
C MET A 95 -11.43 -16.13 -4.42
N TYR A 96 -12.05 -16.44 -5.56
CA TYR A 96 -11.35 -16.78 -6.78
C TYR A 96 -10.46 -15.62 -7.25
N GLU A 97 -10.97 -14.39 -7.25
CA GLU A 97 -10.20 -13.21 -7.67
C GLU A 97 -8.97 -12.97 -6.78
N LEU A 98 -9.13 -13.05 -5.45
CA LEU A 98 -8.01 -12.90 -4.51
C LEU A 98 -6.95 -13.98 -4.73
N PHE A 99 -7.36 -15.24 -4.86
CA PHE A 99 -6.44 -16.38 -5.04
C PHE A 99 -5.76 -16.37 -6.40
N GLU A 100 -6.52 -16.03 -7.45
CA GLU A 100 -6.04 -15.81 -8.81
C GLU A 100 -4.86 -14.85 -8.83
N ASN A 101 -5.05 -13.67 -8.24
CA ASN A 101 -4.02 -12.65 -8.25
C ASN A 101 -2.89 -12.99 -7.27
N LEU A 102 -3.15 -13.56 -6.10
CA LEU A 102 -2.13 -13.97 -5.14
C LEU A 102 -1.12 -14.97 -5.75
N SER A 103 -1.60 -15.92 -6.54
CA SER A 103 -0.76 -16.91 -7.24
C SER A 103 0.18 -16.33 -8.30
N LYS A 104 -0.12 -15.11 -8.79
CA LYS A 104 0.62 -14.45 -9.87
C LYS A 104 1.71 -13.51 -9.36
N GLN A 105 1.81 -13.31 -8.04
CA GLN A 105 2.72 -12.33 -7.46
C GLN A 105 4.12 -12.91 -7.25
N ASP A 106 5.09 -12.36 -7.97
CA ASP A 106 6.52 -12.62 -7.74
C ASP A 106 7.19 -11.59 -6.83
N ASP A 107 6.73 -10.34 -6.87
CA ASP A 107 7.31 -9.30 -6.04
C ASP A 107 6.88 -9.52 -4.57
N PRO A 108 7.85 -9.57 -3.62
CA PRO A 108 7.54 -9.86 -2.22
C PRO A 108 6.58 -8.85 -1.58
N LEU A 109 6.64 -7.57 -1.97
CA LEU A 109 5.80 -6.51 -1.43
C LEU A 109 4.38 -6.63 -1.97
N LEU A 110 4.19 -6.81 -3.28
CA LEU A 110 2.86 -7.06 -3.85
C LEU A 110 2.23 -8.33 -3.26
N SER A 111 3.01 -9.40 -3.12
CA SER A 111 2.56 -10.63 -2.45
C SER A 111 2.09 -10.36 -1.01
N GLU A 112 2.78 -9.50 -0.27
CA GLU A 112 2.36 -9.07 1.09
C GLU A 112 1.06 -8.27 1.07
N LEU A 113 0.92 -7.30 0.14
CA LEU A 113 -0.30 -6.49 0.02
C LEU A 113 -1.53 -7.34 -0.29
N TRP A 114 -1.41 -8.31 -1.21
CA TRP A 114 -2.48 -9.26 -1.53
C TRP A 114 -2.80 -10.20 -0.36
N ALA A 115 -1.78 -10.71 0.34
CA ALA A 115 -1.98 -11.57 1.50
C ALA A 115 -2.70 -10.85 2.64
N SER A 116 -2.31 -9.61 2.93
CA SER A 116 -2.93 -8.75 3.94
C SER A 116 -4.37 -8.40 3.58
N LEU A 117 -4.64 -8.04 2.31
CA LEU A 117 -6.00 -7.80 1.82
C LEU A 117 -6.88 -9.05 1.97
N THR A 118 -6.34 -10.21 1.62
CA THR A 118 -7.04 -11.51 1.75
C THR A 118 -7.36 -11.80 3.22
N ALA A 119 -6.41 -11.60 4.13
CA ALA A 119 -6.62 -11.81 5.56
C ALA A 119 -7.70 -10.86 6.13
N ASN A 120 -7.68 -9.58 5.71
CA ASN A 120 -8.70 -8.61 6.11
C ASN A 120 -10.09 -9.01 5.60
N ALA A 121 -10.19 -9.48 4.36
CA ALA A 121 -11.45 -9.95 3.78
C ALA A 121 -12.02 -11.18 4.51
N LEU A 122 -11.15 -12.06 5.02
CA LEU A 122 -11.50 -13.24 5.80
C LEU A 122 -11.82 -12.94 7.27
N THR A 123 -11.50 -11.73 7.76
CA THR A 123 -11.71 -11.36 9.16
C THR A 123 -13.20 -11.06 9.41
N PRO A 124 -13.83 -11.67 10.43
CA PRO A 124 -15.21 -11.35 10.79
C PRO A 124 -15.31 -9.91 11.29
N ASP A 125 -16.44 -9.25 11.01
CA ASP A 125 -16.76 -7.88 11.46
C ASP A 125 -15.79 -6.78 11.00
N ASN A 126 -14.82 -7.12 10.14
CA ASN A 126 -13.99 -6.13 9.48
C ASN A 126 -14.83 -5.46 8.40
N GLY A 127 -15.16 -4.18 8.60
CA GLY A 127 -15.85 -3.37 7.59
C GLY A 127 -15.05 -3.17 6.30
N ILE A 128 -13.80 -3.65 6.28
CA ILE A 128 -12.94 -3.74 5.11
C ILE A 128 -13.27 -5.04 4.36
N SER A 129 -14.24 -4.99 3.44
CA SER A 129 -14.37 -6.04 2.43
C SER A 129 -13.23 -5.92 1.41
N ALA A 130 -12.90 -7.01 0.70
CA ALA A 130 -12.10 -6.94 -0.53
C ALA A 130 -12.92 -6.22 -1.62
N GLU A 131 -13.12 -4.91 -1.43
CA GLU A 131 -13.85 -4.06 -2.37
C GLU A 131 -13.23 -4.26 -3.75
N ARG A 132 -14.07 -4.44 -4.77
CA ARG A 132 -13.61 -4.61 -6.14
C ARG A 132 -12.66 -3.50 -6.59
N GLY A 133 -12.81 -2.29 -6.06
CA GLY A 133 -11.87 -1.19 -6.30
C GLY A 133 -10.45 -1.50 -5.82
N PHE A 134 -10.30 -2.15 -4.66
CA PHE A 134 -9.00 -2.51 -4.11
C PHE A 134 -8.31 -3.62 -4.91
N THR A 135 -9.06 -4.66 -5.30
CA THR A 135 -8.50 -5.75 -6.11
C THR A 135 -8.08 -5.26 -7.50
N GLU A 136 -8.90 -4.43 -8.15
CA GLU A 136 -8.55 -3.82 -9.43
C GLU A 136 -7.35 -2.87 -9.31
N ALA A 137 -7.26 -2.08 -8.23
CA ALA A 137 -6.10 -1.23 -7.98
C ALA A 137 -4.82 -2.07 -7.83
N LEU A 138 -4.81 -3.06 -6.93
CA LEU A 138 -3.64 -3.92 -6.70
C LEU A 138 -3.21 -4.69 -7.95
N LYS A 139 -4.17 -5.15 -8.76
CA LYS A 139 -3.91 -5.89 -10.01
C LYS A 139 -3.17 -5.04 -11.04
N ASN A 140 -3.38 -3.72 -11.02
CA ASN A 140 -2.74 -2.77 -11.93
C ASN A 140 -1.46 -2.14 -11.34
N LEU A 141 -1.05 -2.52 -10.12
CA LEU A 141 0.22 -2.07 -9.56
C LEU A 141 1.38 -2.96 -10.03
N GLY A 142 2.48 -2.32 -10.43
CA GLY A 142 3.77 -2.96 -10.52
C GLY A 142 4.57 -2.83 -9.21
N PRO A 143 5.77 -3.44 -9.17
CA PRO A 143 6.63 -3.40 -7.98
C PRO A 143 7.06 -1.98 -7.57
N ALA A 144 7.29 -1.09 -8.54
CA ALA A 144 7.72 0.28 -8.26
C ALA A 144 6.57 1.13 -7.70
N GLU A 145 5.36 0.97 -8.23
CA GLU A 145 4.15 1.63 -7.73
C GLU A 145 3.83 1.17 -6.30
N ALA A 146 3.93 -0.14 -6.02
CA ALA A 146 3.71 -0.69 -4.69
C ALA A 146 4.69 -0.11 -3.65
N ARG A 147 5.99 0.00 -4.00
CA ARG A 147 7.01 0.62 -3.13
C ARG A 147 6.75 2.09 -2.90
N LEU A 148 6.34 2.83 -3.94
CA LEU A 148 5.96 4.24 -3.82
C LEU A 148 4.76 4.42 -2.87
N LEU A 149 3.71 3.61 -3.02
CA LEU A 149 2.53 3.68 -2.15
C LEU A 149 2.88 3.33 -0.70
N LYS A 150 3.72 2.30 -0.50
CA LYS A 150 4.22 1.95 0.82
C LYS A 150 4.98 3.13 1.46
N TYR A 151 5.89 3.74 0.72
CA TYR A 151 6.63 4.91 1.21
C TYR A 151 5.69 6.05 1.61
N LEU A 152 4.71 6.39 0.77
CA LEU A 152 3.75 7.45 1.08
C LEU A 152 2.88 7.12 2.31
N PHE A 153 2.51 5.85 2.48
CA PHE A 153 1.74 5.37 3.64
C PHE A 153 2.55 5.44 4.93
N ASP A 154 3.78 4.94 4.91
CA ASP A 154 4.69 4.98 6.05
C ASP A 154 4.97 6.45 6.43
N LEU A 155 5.16 7.34 5.44
CA LEU A 155 5.42 8.75 5.67
C LEU A 155 4.21 9.46 6.31
N ALA A 156 2.99 9.15 5.83
CA ALA A 156 1.76 9.66 6.43
C ALA A 156 1.62 9.18 7.89
N SER A 157 1.96 7.91 8.17
CA SER A 157 1.90 7.34 9.51
C SER A 157 2.88 8.00 10.48
N GLU A 158 4.10 8.29 10.02
CA GLU A 158 5.09 9.03 10.83
C GLU A 158 4.66 10.49 11.07
N TYR A 159 4.05 11.14 10.07
CA TYR A 159 3.48 12.47 10.25
C TYR A 159 2.37 12.47 11.31
N ASP A 160 1.44 11.49 11.25
CA ASP A 160 0.36 11.36 12.23
C ASP A 160 0.89 11.13 13.65
N ARG A 161 1.98 10.35 13.81
CA ARG A 161 2.67 10.15 15.10
C ARG A 161 3.23 11.44 15.67
N VAL A 162 3.96 12.20 14.85
CA VAL A 162 4.55 13.49 15.25
C VAL A 162 3.46 14.47 15.63
N PHE A 163 2.38 14.53 14.86
CA PHE A 163 1.25 15.41 15.12
C PHE A 163 0.46 14.99 16.38
N ALA A 164 0.31 13.69 16.64
CA ALA A 164 -0.27 13.21 17.89
C ALA A 164 0.60 13.57 19.11
N ALA A 165 1.92 13.42 19.00
CA ALA A 165 2.87 13.83 20.04
C ALA A 165 2.86 15.36 20.26
N GLN A 166 2.69 16.12 19.18
CA GLN A 166 2.55 17.57 19.24
C GLN A 166 1.30 17.97 20.04
N ARG A 167 0.16 17.32 19.76
CA ARG A 167 -1.11 17.56 20.49
C ARG A 167 -1.01 17.20 21.96
N SER A 168 -0.39 16.06 22.30
CA SER A 168 -0.27 15.64 23.71
C SER A 168 0.59 16.59 24.55
N ILE A 169 1.54 17.31 23.94
CA ILE A 169 2.27 18.39 24.60
C ILE A 169 1.38 19.63 24.78
N GLY A 170 0.60 19.97 23.75
CA GLY A 170 -0.29 21.14 23.74
C GLY A 170 -1.47 21.05 24.72
N ASP A 171 -1.98 19.86 25.01
CA ASP A 171 -3.11 19.68 25.94
C ASP A 171 -2.78 20.10 27.39
N GLY A 172 -1.51 20.40 27.71
CA GLY A 172 -1.07 20.99 28.99
C GLY A 172 -0.37 22.35 28.89
N GLN A 173 -0.12 22.89 27.68
CA GLN A 173 0.66 24.12 27.48
C GLN A 173 0.07 24.98 26.35
N SER A 174 0.02 26.31 26.55
CA SER A 174 -0.53 27.27 25.58
C SER A 174 0.24 27.32 24.26
N THR A 175 1.53 26.95 24.27
CA THR A 175 2.43 26.97 23.12
C THR A 175 3.55 25.95 23.28
N ILE A 176 3.85 25.23 22.20
CA ILE A 176 5.02 24.34 22.13
C ILE A 176 6.26 25.20 22.05
N THR A 177 7.26 24.89 22.88
CA THR A 177 8.54 25.61 22.86
C THR A 177 9.29 25.33 21.57
N GLU A 178 10.12 26.28 21.12
CA GLU A 178 10.95 26.13 19.92
C GLU A 178 11.83 24.86 19.99
N ALA A 179 12.40 24.56 21.16
CA ALA A 179 13.19 23.35 21.37
C ALA A 179 12.37 22.05 21.24
N GLN A 180 11.11 22.03 21.71
CA GLN A 180 10.22 20.87 21.52
C GLN A 180 9.84 20.71 20.04
N HIS A 181 9.59 21.82 19.34
CA HIS A 181 9.31 21.81 17.91
C HIS A 181 10.52 21.28 17.13
N GLU A 182 11.72 21.79 17.40
CA GLU A 182 12.96 21.32 16.76
C GLU A 182 13.22 19.84 17.01
N LEU A 183 13.02 19.35 18.23
CA LEU A 183 13.21 17.93 18.55
C LEU A 183 12.20 17.03 17.82
N LEU A 184 10.91 17.40 17.81
CA LEU A 184 9.87 16.61 17.15
C LEU A 184 10.04 16.60 15.63
N TYR A 185 10.16 17.78 15.03
CA TYR A 185 10.26 17.89 13.58
C TYR A 185 11.64 17.48 13.07
N GLY A 186 12.71 17.66 13.84
CA GLY A 186 14.05 17.18 13.50
C GLY A 186 14.07 15.66 13.31
N ALA A 187 13.55 14.91 14.29
CA ALA A 187 13.45 13.45 14.19
C ALA A 187 12.58 13.00 13.00
N TYR A 188 11.44 13.67 12.77
CA TYR A 188 10.60 13.44 11.60
C TYR A 188 11.33 13.67 10.28
N HIS A 189 12.06 14.79 10.18
CA HIS A 189 12.82 15.14 8.98
C HIS A 189 13.92 14.11 8.69
N GLU A 190 14.67 13.69 9.71
CA GLU A 190 15.68 12.63 9.56
C GLU A 190 15.05 11.32 9.07
N LYS A 191 13.94 10.91 9.69
CA LYS A 191 13.22 9.69 9.31
C LYS A 191 12.71 9.75 7.87
N ARG A 192 12.12 10.87 7.47
CA ARG A 192 11.66 11.11 6.10
C ARG A 192 12.80 11.01 5.09
N ILE A 193 13.98 11.57 5.40
CA ILE A 193 15.16 11.47 4.53
C ILE A 193 15.61 10.02 4.41
N GLU A 194 15.70 9.29 5.52
CA GLU A 194 16.06 7.86 5.53
C GLU A 194 15.11 7.06 4.62
N MET A 195 13.81 7.21 4.80
CA MET A 195 12.79 6.51 4.00
C MET A 195 12.87 6.87 2.52
N GLY A 196 13.12 8.15 2.19
CA GLY A 196 13.30 8.60 0.81
C GLY A 196 14.52 7.97 0.15
N ARG A 197 15.64 7.84 0.88
CA ARG A 197 16.83 7.14 0.38
C ARG A 197 16.54 5.66 0.12
N GLU A 198 15.84 5.00 1.03
CA GLU A 198 15.46 3.58 0.85
C GLU A 198 14.52 3.39 -0.34
N LEU A 199 13.57 4.30 -0.57
CA LEU A 199 12.73 4.25 -1.77
C LEU A 199 13.57 4.34 -3.05
N ILE A 200 14.50 5.29 -3.13
CA ILE A 200 15.35 5.52 -4.31
C ILE A 200 16.31 4.36 -4.55
N LYS A 201 16.81 3.70 -3.51
CA LYS A 201 17.64 2.49 -3.66
C LYS A 201 16.86 1.34 -4.28
N ASN A 202 15.57 1.26 -4.00
CA ASN A 202 14.71 0.14 -4.35
C ASN A 202 13.83 0.38 -5.59
N ILE A 203 13.82 1.59 -6.13
CA ILE A 203 13.12 1.96 -7.36
C ILE A 203 14.13 2.45 -8.37
N ASP A 204 14.07 1.90 -9.58
CA ASP A 204 14.79 2.44 -10.72
C ASP A 204 14.36 3.90 -10.95
N ARG A 205 15.32 4.84 -10.82
CA ARG A 205 15.07 6.29 -10.96
C ARG A 205 14.40 6.63 -12.29
N GLN A 206 14.65 5.86 -13.35
CA GLN A 206 14.04 6.07 -14.67
C GLN A 206 12.55 5.68 -14.69
N ARG A 207 12.14 4.78 -13.80
CA ARG A 207 10.75 4.33 -13.67
C ARG A 207 9.92 5.20 -12.75
N LEU A 208 10.55 5.90 -11.79
CA LEU A 208 9.84 6.68 -10.79
C LEU A 208 8.79 7.66 -11.39
N PRO A 209 9.07 8.44 -12.46
CA PRO A 209 8.06 9.31 -13.06
C PRO A 209 6.85 8.54 -13.63
N HIS A 210 7.09 7.37 -14.21
CA HIS A 210 6.04 6.50 -14.74
C HIS A 210 5.19 5.93 -13.61
N SER A 211 5.82 5.47 -12.52
CA SER A 211 5.13 4.94 -11.36
C SER A 211 4.28 6.01 -10.66
N ILE A 212 4.77 7.25 -10.54
CA ILE A 212 3.99 8.38 -10.05
C ILE A 212 2.75 8.62 -10.92
N SER A 213 2.94 8.67 -12.24
CA SER A 213 1.83 8.84 -13.19
C SER A 213 0.80 7.71 -13.09
N ALA A 214 1.26 6.47 -12.93
CA ALA A 214 0.41 5.30 -12.79
C ALA A 214 -0.43 5.37 -11.50
N VAL A 215 0.17 5.66 -10.34
CA VAL A 215 -0.59 5.73 -9.07
C VAL A 215 -1.56 6.92 -9.02
N ILE A 216 -1.24 8.04 -9.71
CA ILE A 216 -2.18 9.14 -9.90
C ILE A 216 -3.35 8.70 -10.79
N SER A 217 -3.07 8.00 -11.89
CA SER A 217 -4.10 7.52 -12.83
C SER A 217 -5.03 6.48 -12.21
N LEU A 218 -4.52 5.67 -11.27
CA LEU A 218 -5.31 4.74 -10.46
C LEU A 218 -6.10 5.44 -9.34
N GLY A 219 -5.96 6.75 -9.17
CA GLY A 219 -6.63 7.51 -8.12
C GLY A 219 -6.12 7.21 -6.71
N LEU A 220 -4.94 6.60 -6.57
CA LEU A 220 -4.35 6.21 -5.27
C LEU A 220 -3.59 7.37 -4.62
N VAL A 221 -3.19 8.35 -5.43
CA VAL A 221 -2.39 9.49 -5.02
C VAL A 221 -3.03 10.77 -5.56
N THR A 222 -3.02 11.82 -4.72
CA THR A 222 -3.44 13.18 -5.10
C THR A 222 -2.25 14.10 -5.07
N VAL A 223 -2.21 15.05 -6.00
CA VAL A 223 -1.22 16.13 -5.96
C VAL A 223 -1.74 17.21 -5.01
N ILE A 224 -0.99 17.50 -3.95
CA ILE A 224 -1.25 18.67 -3.10
C ILE A 224 -0.73 19.89 -3.87
N PRO A 225 -1.59 20.86 -4.22
CA PRO A 225 -1.09 22.13 -4.73
C PRO A 225 -0.19 22.73 -3.66
N ASP A 226 1.03 23.09 -4.03
CA ASP A 226 2.01 23.67 -3.14
C ASP A 226 1.35 24.79 -2.31
N ARG A 227 1.37 24.66 -0.98
CA ARG A 227 0.86 25.72 -0.10
C ARG A 227 1.68 27.01 -0.30
N GLY A 228 2.91 26.89 -0.81
CA GLY A 228 3.76 27.99 -1.29
C GLY A 228 3.25 28.68 -2.57
N GLN A 229 2.50 28.01 -3.46
CA GLN A 229 1.82 28.69 -4.57
C GLN A 229 0.50 29.37 -4.18
N ARG A 230 0.02 29.17 -2.95
CA ARG A 230 -0.94 30.11 -2.34
C ARG A 230 -0.24 31.40 -1.85
N ILE A 231 1.09 31.48 -1.93
CA ILE A 231 1.86 32.71 -1.72
C ILE A 231 2.07 33.35 -3.09
N GLY A 232 1.10 34.20 -3.45
CA GLY A 232 1.05 34.96 -4.70
C GLY A 232 -0.35 35.56 -4.97
N ALA A 233 -1.37 35.09 -4.25
CA ALA A 233 -2.64 35.81 -4.09
C ALA A 233 -2.98 36.03 -2.60
N ARG A 234 -1.95 36.08 -1.74
CA ARG A 234 -2.02 36.98 -0.60
C ARG A 234 -1.75 38.36 -1.19
N VAL A 235 -2.79 38.98 -1.76
CA VAL A 235 -2.79 40.42 -1.94
C VAL A 235 -2.40 40.93 -0.57
N GLU A 236 -1.23 41.55 -0.46
CA GLU A 236 -0.96 42.45 0.63
C GLU A 236 -2.06 43.51 0.52
N MET A 237 -3.20 43.25 1.14
CA MET A 237 -4.09 44.30 1.59
C MET A 237 -3.28 45.01 2.65
N HIS A 238 -2.34 45.85 2.18
CA HIS A 238 -1.89 46.98 2.94
C HIS A 238 -3.16 47.69 3.35
N SER A 239 -3.44 47.62 4.64
CA SER A 239 -4.51 48.32 5.32
C SER A 239 -4.31 49.82 5.12
N SER A 240 -4.80 50.30 3.99
CA SER A 240 -5.22 51.67 3.75
C SER A 240 -6.45 51.57 2.85
N LEU A 241 -7.62 51.39 3.47
CA LEU A 241 -8.95 51.46 2.85
C LEU A 241 -9.26 52.90 2.41
N ALA A 242 -8.37 53.53 1.65
CA ALA A 242 -8.60 54.80 0.99
C ALA A 242 -8.66 54.52 -0.51
N ALA A 243 -9.88 54.49 -1.04
CA ALA A 243 -10.25 54.50 -2.46
C ALA A 243 -9.36 53.63 -3.39
N ILE A 244 -9.61 52.32 -3.39
CA ILE A 244 -9.14 51.46 -4.48
C ILE A 244 -9.97 51.79 -5.72
N ASP A 245 -9.30 52.27 -6.77
CA ASP A 245 -9.88 52.51 -8.08
C ASP A 245 -10.40 51.20 -8.69
N SER A 246 -11.66 51.21 -9.14
CA SER A 246 -12.34 50.05 -9.73
C SER A 246 -11.56 49.49 -10.93
N ASP A 247 -10.90 50.36 -11.69
CA ASP A 247 -10.15 49.97 -12.89
C ASP A 247 -8.84 49.25 -12.55
N GLU A 248 -8.25 49.54 -11.39
CA GLU A 248 -7.06 48.84 -10.90
C GLU A 248 -7.43 47.47 -10.35
N LEU A 249 -8.58 47.37 -9.67
CA LEU A 249 -9.12 46.09 -9.22
C LEU A 249 -9.45 45.15 -10.38
N GLU A 250 -10.08 45.67 -11.45
CA GLU A 250 -10.36 44.88 -12.66
C GLU A 250 -9.07 44.42 -13.37
N ARG A 251 -8.04 45.28 -13.43
CA ARG A 251 -6.73 44.92 -14.00
C ARG A 251 -6.05 43.80 -13.21
N GLN A 252 -6.09 43.87 -11.87
CA GLN A 252 -5.52 42.83 -11.02
C GLN A 252 -6.30 41.51 -11.14
N LEU A 253 -7.63 41.56 -11.20
CA LEU A 253 -8.46 40.37 -11.43
C LEU A 253 -8.24 39.76 -12.81
N ALA A 254 -8.03 40.59 -13.84
CA ALA A 254 -7.70 40.12 -15.19
C ALA A 254 -6.31 39.47 -15.24
N GLN A 255 -5.31 40.01 -14.55
CA GLN A 255 -3.99 39.37 -14.41
C GLN A 255 -4.08 38.01 -13.71
N ILE A 256 -4.84 37.91 -12.62
CA ILE A 256 -5.06 36.65 -11.91
C ILE A 256 -5.77 35.63 -12.82
N ARG A 257 -6.79 36.04 -13.59
CA ARG A 257 -7.45 35.19 -14.58
C ARG A 257 -6.51 34.72 -15.68
N ASN A 258 -5.65 35.59 -16.20
CA ASN A 258 -4.71 35.25 -17.26
C ASN A 258 -3.60 34.33 -16.76
N LEU A 259 -3.12 34.52 -15.53
CA LEU A 259 -2.22 33.57 -14.86
C LEU A 259 -2.91 32.22 -14.65
N ALA A 260 -4.17 32.21 -14.19
CA ALA A 260 -4.94 30.98 -14.01
C ALA A 260 -5.24 30.26 -15.35
N ALA A 261 -5.46 31.01 -16.44
CA ALA A 261 -5.70 30.45 -17.77
C ALA A 261 -4.41 29.93 -18.45
N GLY A 262 -3.24 30.48 -18.09
CA GLY A 262 -1.93 30.02 -18.55
C GLY A 262 -1.41 28.77 -17.83
N ILE A 263 -1.91 28.45 -16.63
CA ILE A 263 -1.58 27.24 -15.85
C ILE A 263 -2.53 26.09 -16.25
N SER A 264 -2.76 25.89 -17.54
CA SER A 264 -3.42 24.69 -18.05
C SER A 264 -2.47 23.73 -18.82
N PRO A 265 -1.30 23.35 -18.29
CA PRO A 265 -1.00 21.92 -18.28
C PRO A 265 -2.12 21.27 -17.46
N LYS A 266 -2.67 20.12 -17.89
CA LYS A 266 -3.49 19.30 -16.98
C LYS A 266 -2.76 19.27 -15.63
N PRO A 267 -3.39 19.50 -14.47
CA PRO A 267 -2.69 19.66 -13.17
C PRO A 267 -1.60 18.61 -12.92
N ASN A 268 -1.83 17.41 -13.46
CA ASN A 268 -0.91 16.28 -13.44
C ASN A 268 0.41 16.53 -14.18
N GLU A 269 0.44 17.24 -15.30
CA GLU A 269 1.62 17.45 -16.14
C GLU A 269 2.62 18.45 -15.54
N LEU A 270 2.15 19.53 -14.93
CA LEU A 270 3.01 20.47 -14.21
C LEU A 270 3.61 19.81 -12.97
N ALA A 271 2.78 19.09 -12.21
CA ALA A 271 3.22 18.33 -11.04
C ALA A 271 4.25 17.26 -11.43
N LEU A 272 4.03 16.55 -12.54
CA LEU A 272 4.97 15.59 -13.11
C LEU A 272 6.30 16.25 -13.50
N LYS A 273 6.26 17.41 -14.19
CA LYS A 273 7.48 18.15 -14.56
C LYS A 273 8.26 18.61 -13.33
N VAL A 274 7.59 19.21 -12.33
CA VAL A 274 8.23 19.63 -11.08
C VAL A 274 8.87 18.44 -10.36
N MET A 275 8.17 17.29 -10.28
CA MET A 275 8.72 16.08 -9.69
C MET A 275 9.90 15.53 -10.49
N GLN A 276 9.82 15.48 -11.82
CA GLN A 276 10.92 15.03 -12.68
C GLN A 276 12.16 15.91 -12.51
N THR A 277 11.98 17.24 -12.46
CA THR A 277 13.07 18.19 -12.22
C THR A 277 13.66 18.04 -10.82
N ALA A 278 12.83 17.86 -9.80
CA ALA A 278 13.30 17.61 -8.42
C ALA A 278 14.10 16.31 -8.34
N VAL A 279 13.63 15.23 -8.96
CA VAL A 279 14.30 13.92 -9.03
C VAL A 279 15.62 14.00 -9.79
N ALA A 280 15.70 14.78 -10.87
CA ALA A 280 16.88 14.89 -11.71
C ALA A 280 18.01 15.73 -11.07
N ASN A 281 17.67 16.77 -10.29
CA ASN A 281 18.63 17.83 -9.92
C ASN A 281 19.18 17.76 -8.48
N HIS A 282 18.71 16.86 -7.61
CA HIS A 282 19.13 16.86 -6.20
C HIS A 282 19.94 15.62 -5.77
N HIS A 283 21.18 15.86 -5.32
CA HIS A 283 22.02 14.89 -4.59
C HIS A 283 21.51 14.60 -3.17
N SER A 284 20.67 15.48 -2.61
CA SER A 284 19.93 15.31 -1.37
C SER A 284 18.43 15.41 -1.69
N LEU A 285 17.84 14.31 -2.14
CA LEU A 285 16.43 14.27 -2.55
C LEU A 285 15.51 14.44 -1.32
N PHE A 286 15.33 15.68 -0.87
CA PHE A 286 14.14 16.05 -0.11
C PHE A 286 12.99 15.96 -1.09
N ILE A 287 12.34 14.80 -1.19
CA ILE A 287 11.06 14.77 -1.84
C ILE A 287 10.10 15.47 -0.90
N GLU A 288 9.99 16.79 -1.00
CA GLU A 288 8.73 17.47 -0.68
C GLU A 288 7.79 17.00 -1.77
N THR A 289 7.34 15.75 -1.64
CA THR A 289 6.42 15.19 -2.61
C THR A 289 5.20 16.10 -2.56
N PRO A 290 4.85 16.81 -3.65
CA PRO A 290 3.57 17.46 -3.71
C PRO A 290 2.50 16.40 -3.96
N ILE A 291 2.70 15.17 -3.48
CA ILE A 291 1.80 14.05 -3.58
C ILE A 291 1.60 13.43 -2.20
N GLN A 292 0.36 13.05 -1.96
CA GLN A 292 -0.07 12.29 -0.79
C GLN A 292 -1.03 11.20 -1.24
N LEU A 293 -1.21 10.18 -0.42
CA LEU A 293 -2.28 9.21 -0.65
C LEU A 293 -3.63 9.92 -0.73
N SER A 294 -4.43 9.58 -1.74
CA SER A 294 -5.84 9.96 -1.80
C SER A 294 -6.61 9.28 -0.67
N ASP A 295 -7.86 9.66 -0.41
CA ASP A 295 -8.69 8.93 0.57
C ASP A 295 -8.89 7.47 0.17
N PHE A 296 -9.02 7.20 -1.14
CA PHE A 296 -9.08 5.84 -1.67
C PHE A 296 -7.75 5.09 -1.47
N GLY A 297 -6.62 5.73 -1.76
CA GLY A 297 -5.28 5.16 -1.55
C GLY A 297 -4.98 4.88 -0.07
N LYS A 298 -5.40 5.77 0.84
CA LYS A 298 -5.30 5.54 2.29
C LYS A 298 -6.11 4.32 2.70
N ARG A 299 -7.38 4.24 2.29
CA ARG A 299 -8.26 3.10 2.60
C ARG A 299 -7.69 1.79 2.06
N LEU A 300 -7.18 1.79 0.82
CA LEU A 300 -6.49 0.62 0.26
C LEU A 300 -5.28 0.24 1.10
N MET A 301 -4.40 1.20 1.41
CA MET A 301 -3.19 0.91 2.18
C MET A 301 -3.52 0.45 3.60
N TYR A 302 -4.55 0.98 4.27
CA TYR A 302 -5.04 0.42 5.53
C TYR A 302 -5.60 -1.00 5.38
N ALA A 303 -6.29 -1.30 4.28
CA ALA A 303 -6.73 -2.66 3.97
C ALA A 303 -5.57 -3.62 3.67
N CYS A 304 -4.41 -3.10 3.29
CA CYS A 304 -3.22 -3.90 2.96
C CYS A 304 -2.10 -3.82 4.03
N HIS A 305 -2.18 -2.93 5.00
CA HIS A 305 -1.22 -2.80 6.10
C HIS A 305 -1.94 -2.98 7.41
N GLN A 306 -1.70 -4.13 8.02
CA GLN A 306 -2.14 -4.39 9.38
C GLN A 306 -1.28 -3.58 10.34
N THR A 307 -1.92 -2.72 11.12
CA THR A 307 -1.42 -2.38 12.44
C THR A 307 -2.13 -3.30 13.43
N ALA A 308 -1.36 -4.04 14.24
CA ALA A 308 -1.92 -4.77 15.40
C ALA A 308 -2.63 -3.85 16.40
N GLU A 309 -2.51 -2.54 16.19
CA GLU A 309 -2.97 -1.46 17.05
C GLU A 309 -4.12 -0.66 16.43
N THR A 310 -4.90 -1.19 15.49
CA THR A 310 -6.09 -0.44 15.03
C THR A 310 -6.96 -0.18 16.26
N PRO A 311 -7.08 1.08 16.73
CA PRO A 311 -7.80 1.35 17.94
C PRO A 311 -9.24 0.96 17.69
N SER A 312 -9.75 0.07 18.53
CA SER A 312 -11.16 -0.29 18.57
C SER A 312 -12.00 0.98 18.39
N LYS A 313 -12.94 0.97 17.44
CA LYS A 313 -13.85 2.08 17.09
C LYS A 313 -14.74 2.56 18.26
N ASN A 314 -14.48 2.13 19.50
CA ASN A 314 -15.20 2.51 20.70
C ASN A 314 -14.82 3.89 21.28
N SER A 315 -14.05 4.73 20.58
CA SER A 315 -13.78 6.13 21.00
C SER A 315 -14.60 7.19 20.24
N ALA A 316 -15.59 6.78 19.43
CA ALA A 316 -16.57 7.67 18.83
C ALA A 316 -17.97 7.36 19.38
N ASN A 317 -18.19 7.67 20.66
CA ASN A 317 -19.50 7.92 21.28
C ASN A 317 -19.32 8.79 22.52
#